data_AF-A0A3E0A5Z7-F1
#
_entry.id   AF-A0A3E0A5Z7-F1
#
_cell.length_a   1.000
_cell.length_b   1.000
_cell.length_c   1.000
_cell.angle_alpha   90.00
_cell.angle_beta   90.00
_cell.angle_gamma   90.00
#
_symmetry.space_group_name_H-M   'P 1'
#
loop_
_entity.id
_entity.type
_entity.pdbx_description
1 polymer ?
#
loop_
_entity_poly.entity_id
_entity_poly.type
_entity_poly.pdbx_seq_one_letter_code
_entity_poly.pdbx_strand_id
1 'polypeptide(L)'
;MSLTVVIAVAVLATAAWAALFGLVLLITRSSFPEPAPATMDLGPEPPAVVNLLANRWYRPDEDAAEATLLDLAGRRYYEIRQASDDPVHSTIHLNPNPPAGPDLLPFEQRLLSRIRAAAVGGVVPLTALTFRDADQAKGWARRFNAEVVAHARRLGVSRRRISKGQISLLSVAATVPGVAIALAVAMGIERNADADDKGGGYASMVATIPIFISIFAYIAGRYRGERSTPEGRAAAARWLGVRGWLAGHDAFADLPPAAVMVWDRYLGYGAALHAAHAATAALDLGMGSKYLVWSSYGGSWRRVKVRYPRFFDRYGRQTSALVKGGVWRLVLGFGLALISRTLPDAVPDKVGSLDSSWAGNDISMFTSPTRLVTALLATLLIVSGLYRIVRATVDHHTPVEITGEVLWISVWKSASQGEDSPSIPWLHHLAVDDGTTDRTVAWGLPSEWSSRSSPGDLVQISVRRWTRRVVAIKVLREGGGHSLHRGFDTDDNTENLVAEALGERKNAPISLRTAVASTVLTAEEVARAVGEPVRVRELGPINGLYETTAAGKPVAMIQMQRGPMAKLWWAAAKRGTPLPGLGDEAYLSETGAAVRKGDAVVILVLHRGGRAAAPHLPWLMGQVATRL
;
A
#
# COMPACT_ATOMS: atom_id res chain seq x y z
N MET A 1 -6.47 -36.07 31.78
CA MET A 1 -5.27 -35.79 30.95
C MET A 1 -4.52 -34.64 31.60
N SER A 2 -3.22 -34.73 31.83
CA SER A 2 -2.48 -33.63 32.46
C SER A 2 -2.34 -32.44 31.50
N LEU A 3 -2.37 -31.21 32.03
CA LEU A 3 -2.23 -29.98 31.23
C LEU A 3 -0.95 -29.99 30.37
N THR A 4 0.13 -30.63 30.84
CA THR A 4 1.37 -30.83 30.07
C THR A 4 1.17 -31.67 28.83
N VAL A 5 0.46 -32.80 28.96
CA VAL A 5 0.18 -33.66 27.80
C VAL A 5 -0.66 -32.88 26.79
N VAL A 6 -1.62 -32.07 27.25
CA VAL A 6 -2.44 -31.22 26.36
C VAL A 6 -1.61 -30.18 25.62
N ILE A 7 -0.70 -29.49 26.33
CA ILE A 7 0.20 -28.49 25.74
C ILE A 7 1.16 -29.14 24.73
N ALA A 8 1.75 -30.29 25.08
CA ALA A 8 2.64 -31.03 24.17
C ALA A 8 1.91 -31.47 22.89
N VAL A 9 0.68 -31.98 23.02
CA VAL A 9 -0.19 -32.31 21.89
C VAL A 9 -0.50 -31.07 21.04
N ALA A 10 -0.78 -29.93 21.67
CA ALA A 10 -1.06 -28.67 20.96
C ALA A 10 0.15 -28.18 20.14
N VAL A 11 1.36 -28.27 20.71
CA VAL A 11 2.62 -27.91 20.02
C VAL A 11 2.88 -28.84 18.83
N LEU A 12 2.79 -30.16 19.04
CA LEU A 12 3.00 -31.15 17.98
C LEU A 12 1.96 -31.03 16.86
N ALA A 13 0.68 -30.85 17.19
CA ALA A 13 -0.39 -30.64 16.21
C ALA A 13 -0.16 -29.37 15.38
N THR A 14 0.31 -28.28 16.03
CA THR A 14 0.61 -27.02 15.34
C THR A 14 1.81 -27.18 14.41
N ALA A 15 2.87 -27.87 14.85
CA ALA A 15 4.03 -28.16 14.02
C ALA A 15 3.68 -29.04 12.82
N ALA A 16 2.86 -30.08 13.03
CA ALA A 16 2.37 -30.96 11.97
C ALA A 16 1.52 -30.20 10.93
N TRP A 17 0.61 -29.32 11.38
CA TRP A 17 -0.15 -28.47 10.49
C TRP A 17 0.75 -27.53 9.68
N ALA A 18 1.75 -26.91 10.31
CA ALA A 18 2.70 -26.03 9.63
C ALA A 18 3.55 -26.79 8.61
N ALA A 19 3.97 -28.03 8.91
CA ALA A 19 4.69 -28.89 7.99
C ALA A 19 3.82 -29.29 6.79
N LEU A 20 2.56 -29.68 7.02
CA LEU A 20 1.59 -29.97 5.95
C LEU A 20 1.38 -28.74 5.05
N PHE A 21 1.20 -27.56 5.66
CA PHE A 21 1.07 -26.31 4.92
C PHE A 21 2.32 -25.98 4.09
N GLY A 22 3.51 -26.15 4.66
CA GLY A 22 4.79 -25.99 3.96
C GLY A 22 4.94 -26.95 2.77
N LEU A 23 4.56 -28.22 2.95
CA LEU A 23 4.56 -29.24 1.91
C LEU A 23 3.61 -28.86 0.75
N VAL A 24 2.39 -28.41 1.06
CA VAL A 24 1.46 -27.90 0.04
C VAL A 24 2.07 -26.73 -0.72
N LEU A 25 2.72 -25.77 -0.04
CA LEU A 25 3.38 -24.64 -0.71
C LEU A 25 4.54 -25.07 -1.62
N LEU A 26 5.28 -26.12 -1.25
CA LEU A 26 6.40 -26.67 -2.01
C LEU A 26 5.92 -27.43 -3.25
N ILE A 27 4.95 -28.33 -3.10
CA ILE A 27 4.35 -29.09 -4.21
C ILE A 27 3.60 -28.19 -5.21
N THR A 28 3.06 -27.06 -4.73
CA THR A 28 2.34 -26.09 -5.55
C THR A 28 3.22 -24.99 -6.12
N ARG A 29 4.54 -25.06 -5.92
CA ARG A 29 5.50 -24.14 -6.56
C ARG A 29 5.40 -24.31 -8.08
N SER A 30 5.22 -23.20 -8.79
CA SER A 30 5.23 -23.18 -10.26
C SER A 30 6.67 -23.16 -10.74
N SER A 31 7.00 -24.06 -11.66
CA SER A 31 8.22 -24.01 -12.45
C SER A 31 8.00 -23.08 -13.63
N PHE A 32 8.92 -22.15 -13.83
CA PHE A 32 8.92 -21.24 -14.98
C PHE A 32 9.66 -21.92 -16.14
N PRO A 33 9.11 -21.91 -17.37
CA PRO A 33 9.76 -22.54 -18.51
C PRO A 33 10.97 -21.73 -18.96
N GLU A 34 11.90 -22.40 -19.65
CA GLU A 34 12.92 -21.72 -20.43
C GLU A 34 12.29 -21.08 -21.68
N PRO A 35 12.80 -19.92 -22.15
CA PRO A 35 12.33 -19.30 -23.38
C PRO A 35 12.46 -20.25 -24.58
N ALA A 36 11.42 -20.30 -25.43
CA ALA A 36 11.55 -20.90 -26.75
C ALA A 36 12.44 -20.03 -27.65
N PRO A 37 12.93 -20.55 -28.79
CA PRO A 37 13.64 -19.74 -29.78
C PRO A 37 12.86 -18.47 -30.16
N ALA A 38 13.59 -17.40 -30.48
CA ALA A 38 12.99 -16.13 -30.85
C ALA A 38 12.05 -16.31 -32.06
N THR A 39 10.81 -15.81 -31.96
CA THR A 39 9.78 -15.96 -32.99
C THR A 39 8.94 -14.69 -33.11
N MET A 40 8.45 -14.40 -34.31
CA MET A 40 7.53 -13.30 -34.60
C MET A 40 6.05 -13.72 -34.53
N ASP A 41 5.78 -15.02 -34.35
CA ASP A 41 4.43 -15.59 -34.37
C ASP A 41 3.67 -15.30 -33.07
N LEU A 42 2.59 -14.52 -33.19
CA LEU A 42 1.72 -14.17 -32.07
C LEU A 42 0.79 -15.34 -31.75
N GLY A 43 0.83 -15.80 -30.51
CA GLY A 43 -0.09 -16.83 -30.02
C GLY A 43 -1.55 -16.36 -29.93
N PRO A 44 -2.49 -17.30 -29.71
CA PRO A 44 -3.92 -16.99 -29.61
C PRO A 44 -4.31 -16.30 -28.29
N GLU A 45 -3.43 -16.27 -27.29
CA GLU A 45 -3.75 -15.68 -25.99
C GLU A 45 -3.80 -14.14 -26.05
N PRO A 46 -4.76 -13.50 -25.37
CA PRO A 46 -4.85 -12.03 -25.32
C PRO A 46 -3.72 -11.43 -24.47
N PRO A 47 -3.33 -10.17 -24.70
CA PRO A 47 -2.16 -9.54 -24.07
C PRO A 47 -2.19 -9.55 -22.53
N ALA A 48 -3.35 -9.32 -21.90
CA ALA A 48 -3.44 -9.41 -20.44
C ALA A 48 -3.14 -10.82 -19.89
N VAL A 49 -3.48 -11.87 -20.63
CA VAL A 49 -3.14 -13.25 -20.27
C VAL A 49 -1.67 -13.52 -20.55
N VAL A 50 -1.11 -12.99 -21.64
CA VAL A 50 0.33 -13.06 -21.91
C VAL A 50 1.14 -12.43 -20.77
N ASN A 51 0.71 -11.27 -20.27
CA ASN A 51 1.33 -10.64 -19.10
C ASN A 51 1.31 -11.56 -17.87
N LEU A 52 0.17 -12.22 -17.59
CA LEU A 52 0.07 -13.21 -16.50
C LEU A 52 1.07 -14.37 -16.67
N LEU A 53 1.23 -14.87 -17.90
CA LEU A 53 2.16 -15.98 -18.23
C LEU A 53 3.62 -15.54 -18.08
N ALA A 54 3.98 -14.39 -18.66
CA ALA A 54 5.32 -13.81 -18.58
C ALA A 54 5.72 -13.49 -17.13
N ASN A 55 4.76 -13.06 -16.30
CA ASN A 55 4.94 -12.77 -14.88
C ASN A 55 4.89 -13.99 -13.94
N ARG A 56 5.20 -15.19 -14.45
CA ARG A 56 5.24 -16.46 -13.68
C ARG A 56 3.92 -16.79 -12.96
N TRP A 57 2.78 -16.54 -13.59
CA TRP A 57 1.45 -16.74 -13.00
C TRP A 57 1.24 -15.94 -11.70
N TYR A 58 1.97 -14.83 -11.53
CA TYR A 58 1.66 -13.86 -10.49
C TYR A 58 0.49 -12.98 -10.93
N ARG A 59 -0.19 -12.30 -10.00
CA ARG A 59 -1.35 -11.45 -10.36
C ARG A 59 -0.97 -10.50 -11.51
N PRO A 60 -1.83 -10.32 -12.53
CA PRO A 60 -1.58 -9.37 -13.60
C PRO A 60 -1.32 -7.98 -13.02
N ASP A 61 -0.35 -7.28 -13.62
CA ASP A 61 0.06 -5.94 -13.22
C ASP A 61 -0.72 -4.88 -14.03
N GLU A 62 -0.30 -3.63 -13.92
CA GLU A 62 -0.87 -2.52 -14.68
C GLU A 62 -0.64 -2.67 -16.18
N ASP A 63 0.53 -3.17 -16.58
CA ASP A 63 0.92 -3.42 -17.97
C ASP A 63 -0.05 -4.38 -18.65
N ALA A 64 -0.72 -5.28 -17.91
CA ALA A 64 -1.80 -6.09 -18.45
C ALA A 64 -2.97 -5.25 -18.99
N ALA A 65 -3.31 -4.15 -18.31
CA ALA A 65 -4.36 -3.22 -18.72
C ALA A 65 -3.87 -2.30 -19.85
N GLU A 66 -2.66 -1.77 -19.76
CA GLU A 66 -2.04 -0.94 -20.81
C GLU A 66 -1.82 -1.73 -22.10
N ALA A 67 -1.36 -2.97 -22.01
CA ALA A 67 -1.22 -3.87 -23.15
C ALA A 67 -2.57 -4.20 -23.81
N THR A 68 -3.62 -4.35 -22.99
CA THR A 68 -5.00 -4.51 -23.50
C THR A 68 -5.46 -3.22 -24.18
N LEU A 69 -5.10 -2.05 -23.65
CA LEU A 69 -5.39 -0.75 -24.26
C LEU A 69 -4.74 -0.66 -25.65
N LEU A 70 -3.46 -1.00 -25.76
CA LEU A 70 -2.72 -0.98 -27.02
C LEU A 70 -3.25 -2.01 -28.03
N ASP A 71 -3.58 -3.23 -27.60
CA ASP A 71 -4.15 -4.23 -28.50
C ASP A 71 -5.54 -3.85 -29.01
N LEU A 72 -6.39 -3.21 -28.20
CA LEU A 72 -7.67 -2.67 -28.66
C LEU A 72 -7.49 -1.51 -29.66
N ALA A 73 -6.43 -0.69 -29.51
CA ALA A 73 -6.07 0.34 -30.48
C ALA A 73 -5.60 -0.28 -31.81
N GLY A 74 -4.74 -1.31 -31.75
CA GLY A 74 -4.32 -2.07 -32.93
C GLY A 74 -5.51 -2.72 -33.67
N ARG A 75 -6.45 -3.28 -32.90
CA ARG A 75 -7.74 -3.78 -33.41
C ARG A 75 -8.73 -2.68 -33.85
N ARG A 76 -8.33 -1.40 -33.89
CA ARG A 76 -9.11 -0.26 -34.42
C ARG A 76 -10.40 0.09 -33.68
N TYR A 77 -10.52 -0.25 -32.39
CA TYR A 77 -11.64 0.23 -31.56
C TYR A 77 -11.52 1.72 -31.23
N TYR A 78 -10.31 2.26 -31.24
CA TYR A 78 -9.98 3.68 -31.12
C TYR A 78 -8.58 3.92 -31.67
N GLU A 79 -8.23 5.18 -31.90
CA GLU A 79 -6.90 5.60 -32.35
C GLU A 79 -6.19 6.38 -31.24
N ILE A 80 -4.88 6.15 -31.10
CA ILE A 80 -4.03 6.96 -30.22
C ILE A 80 -3.27 7.95 -31.11
N ARG A 81 -3.47 9.24 -30.87
CA ARG A 81 -2.80 10.33 -31.60
C ARG A 81 -1.86 11.04 -30.65
N GLN A 82 -0.64 11.27 -31.12
CA GLN A 82 0.37 12.06 -30.40
C GLN A 82 0.44 13.43 -31.08
N ALA A 83 -0.01 14.47 -30.38
CA ALA A 83 -0.04 15.84 -30.92
C ALA A 83 1.28 16.59 -30.69
N SER A 84 2.09 16.18 -29.70
CA SER A 84 3.35 16.83 -29.30
C SER A 84 4.52 15.85 -29.27
N ASP A 85 5.75 16.35 -29.25
CA ASP A 85 6.96 15.50 -29.14
C ASP A 85 6.99 14.68 -27.83
N ASP A 86 6.27 15.11 -26.79
CA ASP A 86 6.11 14.34 -25.55
C ASP A 86 4.99 13.28 -25.69
N PRO A 87 5.30 11.98 -25.53
CA PRO A 87 4.32 10.90 -25.58
C PRO A 87 3.20 10.99 -24.53
N VAL A 88 3.44 11.66 -23.40
CA VAL A 88 2.46 11.81 -22.30
C VAL A 88 1.23 12.62 -22.72
N HIS A 89 1.37 13.49 -23.71
CA HIS A 89 0.29 14.33 -24.24
C HIS A 89 -0.52 13.67 -25.35
N SER A 90 -0.45 12.34 -25.49
CA SER A 90 -1.26 11.62 -26.48
C SER A 90 -2.75 11.63 -26.10
N THR A 91 -3.62 11.62 -27.11
CA THR A 91 -5.08 11.59 -26.99
C THR A 91 -5.64 10.32 -27.64
N ILE A 92 -6.66 9.74 -27.01
CA ILE A 92 -7.45 8.63 -27.56
C ILE A 92 -8.66 9.22 -28.29
N HIS A 93 -8.83 8.83 -29.54
CA HIS A 93 -9.99 9.17 -30.36
C HIS A 93 -10.84 7.92 -30.54
N LEU A 94 -12.05 7.93 -29.96
CA LEU A 94 -12.99 6.83 -30.08
C LEU A 94 -13.42 6.66 -31.54
N ASN A 95 -13.37 5.43 -32.04
CA ASN A 95 -13.87 5.13 -33.37
C ASN A 95 -15.42 5.11 -33.33
N PRO A 96 -16.11 5.97 -34.09
CA PRO A 96 -17.58 5.98 -34.14
C PRO A 96 -18.15 4.69 -34.75
N ASN A 97 -17.38 4.02 -35.60
CA ASN A 97 -17.74 2.76 -36.25
C ASN A 97 -16.75 1.66 -35.84
N PRO A 98 -16.89 1.08 -34.64
CA PRO A 98 -16.02 0.02 -34.19
C PRO A 98 -16.14 -1.20 -35.12
N PRO A 99 -15.03 -1.93 -35.37
CA PRO A 99 -15.05 -3.07 -36.27
C PRO A 99 -16.02 -4.16 -35.79
N ALA A 100 -16.72 -4.78 -36.74
CA ALA A 100 -17.53 -5.97 -36.50
C ALA A 100 -16.60 -7.15 -36.23
N GLY A 101 -16.32 -7.41 -34.95
CA GLY A 101 -15.41 -8.45 -34.48
C GLY A 101 -16.05 -9.39 -33.46
N PRO A 102 -15.32 -10.43 -33.02
CA PRO A 102 -15.77 -11.30 -31.93
C PRO A 102 -16.09 -10.48 -30.67
N ASP A 103 -17.03 -10.98 -29.87
CA ASP A 103 -17.43 -10.31 -28.62
C ASP A 103 -16.21 -10.02 -27.74
N LEU A 104 -16.09 -8.74 -27.35
CA LEU A 104 -15.02 -8.28 -26.46
C LEU A 104 -15.03 -9.09 -25.17
N LEU A 105 -13.84 -9.44 -24.67
CA LEU A 105 -13.70 -10.15 -23.41
C LEU A 105 -14.16 -9.25 -22.23
N PRO A 106 -14.59 -9.82 -21.09
CA PRO A 106 -15.11 -9.02 -19.97
C PRO A 106 -14.14 -7.93 -19.48
N PHE A 107 -12.83 -8.21 -19.47
CA PHE A 107 -11.82 -7.25 -19.05
C PHE A 107 -11.51 -6.20 -20.15
N GLU A 108 -11.64 -6.55 -21.43
CA GLU A 108 -11.54 -5.62 -22.57
C GLU A 108 -12.73 -4.65 -22.55
N GLN A 109 -13.95 -5.17 -22.34
CA GLN A 109 -15.17 -4.38 -22.18
C GLN A 109 -15.03 -3.41 -21.00
N ARG A 110 -14.53 -3.87 -19.85
CA ARG A 110 -14.32 -3.03 -18.67
C ARG A 110 -13.40 -1.83 -18.97
N LEU A 111 -12.36 -2.04 -19.75
CA LEU A 111 -11.44 -0.99 -20.16
C LEU A 111 -12.10 -0.03 -21.14
N LEU A 112 -12.76 -0.56 -22.18
CA LEU A 112 -13.46 0.25 -23.18
C LEU A 112 -14.60 1.09 -22.56
N SER A 113 -15.38 0.52 -21.64
CA SER A 113 -16.41 1.25 -20.91
C SER A 113 -15.82 2.39 -20.07
N ARG A 114 -14.62 2.21 -19.50
CA ARG A 114 -13.92 3.28 -18.77
C ARG A 114 -13.48 4.39 -19.71
N ILE A 115 -12.89 4.06 -20.86
CA ILE A 115 -12.46 5.04 -21.86
C ILE A 115 -13.68 5.84 -22.35
N ARG A 116 -14.78 5.16 -22.66
CA ARG A 116 -16.05 5.81 -23.07
C ARG A 116 -16.62 6.72 -21.99
N ALA A 117 -16.55 6.32 -20.72
CA ALA A 117 -17.02 7.15 -19.62
C ALA A 117 -16.17 8.40 -19.37
N ALA A 118 -14.88 8.35 -19.73
CA ALA A 118 -13.96 9.49 -19.64
C ALA A 118 -14.01 10.40 -20.89
N ALA A 119 -14.67 9.97 -21.96
CA ALA A 119 -14.67 10.68 -23.24
C ALA A 119 -15.60 11.89 -23.24
N VAL A 120 -15.08 13.02 -23.70
CA VAL A 120 -15.84 14.24 -23.99
C VAL A 120 -15.70 14.48 -25.50
N GLY A 121 -16.83 14.53 -26.21
CA GLY A 121 -16.80 14.71 -27.68
C GLY A 121 -16.09 13.57 -28.45
N GLY A 122 -15.95 12.39 -27.85
CA GLY A 122 -15.25 11.25 -28.47
C GLY A 122 -13.72 11.27 -28.30
N VAL A 123 -13.17 12.21 -27.53
CA VAL A 123 -11.73 12.34 -27.26
C VAL A 123 -11.44 12.16 -25.77
N VAL A 124 -10.32 11.49 -25.44
CA VAL A 124 -9.83 11.28 -24.07
C VAL A 124 -8.33 11.55 -24.01
N PRO A 125 -7.84 12.55 -23.26
CA PRO A 125 -6.42 12.68 -22.95
C PRO A 125 -5.92 11.47 -22.14
N LEU A 126 -4.71 10.96 -22.41
CA LEU A 126 -4.17 9.82 -21.65
C LEU A 126 -4.11 10.10 -20.14
N THR A 127 -3.74 11.32 -19.75
CA THR A 127 -3.69 11.76 -18.35
C THR A 127 -5.06 11.70 -17.66
N ALA A 128 -6.17 11.83 -18.41
CA ALA A 128 -7.53 11.74 -17.86
C ALA A 128 -7.95 10.30 -17.51
N LEU A 129 -7.24 9.29 -18.01
CA LEU A 129 -7.50 7.88 -17.65
C LEU A 129 -6.90 7.51 -16.29
N THR A 130 -5.98 8.32 -15.77
CA THR A 130 -5.35 8.10 -14.47
C THR A 130 -6.38 8.17 -13.33
N PHE A 131 -6.27 7.26 -12.37
CA PHE A 131 -7.12 7.31 -11.19
C PHE A 131 -6.66 8.42 -10.23
N ARG A 132 -7.56 9.38 -9.96
CA ARG A 132 -7.35 10.38 -8.89
C ARG A 132 -7.42 9.78 -7.48
N ASP A 133 -8.19 8.70 -7.31
CA ASP A 133 -8.40 8.01 -6.03
C ASP A 133 -7.78 6.59 -6.03
N ALA A 134 -6.84 6.37 -5.11
CA ALA A 134 -6.11 5.11 -4.96
C ALA A 134 -7.00 3.91 -4.57
N ASP A 135 -8.11 4.13 -3.87
CA ASP A 135 -9.00 3.03 -3.47
C ASP A 135 -9.91 2.60 -4.63
N GLN A 136 -10.34 3.55 -5.46
CA GLN A 136 -10.99 3.25 -6.74
C GLN A 136 -10.05 2.50 -7.69
N ALA A 137 -8.80 2.94 -7.81
CA ALA A 137 -7.77 2.25 -8.60
C ALA A 137 -7.61 0.79 -8.16
N LYS A 138 -7.42 0.55 -6.85
CA LYS A 138 -7.32 -0.80 -6.27
C LYS A 138 -8.56 -1.64 -6.53
N GLY A 139 -9.75 -1.07 -6.35
CA GLY A 139 -11.03 -1.76 -6.56
C GLY A 139 -11.26 -2.14 -8.02
N TRP A 140 -10.89 -1.27 -8.95
CA TRP A 140 -10.95 -1.54 -10.39
C TRP A 140 -9.92 -2.59 -10.81
N ALA A 141 -8.65 -2.42 -10.44
CA ALA A 141 -7.57 -3.35 -10.78
C ALA A 141 -7.84 -4.75 -10.22
N ARG A 142 -8.42 -4.85 -9.02
CA ARG A 142 -8.83 -6.13 -8.44
C ARG A 142 -9.87 -6.87 -9.29
N ARG A 143 -10.82 -6.15 -9.89
CA ARG A 143 -11.86 -6.72 -10.75
C ARG A 143 -11.28 -7.11 -12.11
N PHE A 144 -10.52 -6.23 -12.74
CA PHE A 144 -9.81 -6.51 -13.99
C PHE A 144 -8.92 -7.77 -13.85
N ASN A 145 -8.10 -7.83 -12.81
CA ASN A 145 -7.24 -8.98 -12.54
C ASN A 145 -8.02 -10.28 -12.30
N ALA A 146 -9.20 -10.20 -11.68
CA ALA A 146 -10.05 -11.37 -11.47
C ALA A 146 -10.63 -11.89 -12.80
N GLU A 147 -11.01 -11.00 -13.71
CA GLU A 147 -11.53 -11.33 -15.04
C GLU A 147 -10.45 -11.94 -15.94
N VAL A 148 -9.25 -11.37 -15.95
CA VAL A 148 -8.08 -11.91 -16.67
C VAL A 148 -7.74 -13.31 -16.18
N VAL A 149 -7.65 -13.50 -14.85
CA VAL A 149 -7.38 -14.83 -14.27
C VAL A 149 -8.52 -15.81 -14.56
N ALA A 150 -9.78 -15.36 -14.55
CA ALA A 150 -10.92 -16.22 -14.91
C ALA A 150 -10.83 -16.66 -16.36
N HIS A 151 -10.45 -15.77 -17.29
CA HIS A 151 -10.27 -16.11 -18.70
C HIS A 151 -9.07 -17.04 -18.93
N ALA A 152 -7.91 -16.76 -18.31
CA ALA A 152 -6.74 -17.64 -18.37
C ALA A 152 -7.03 -19.06 -17.86
N ARG A 153 -7.89 -19.19 -16.84
CA ARG A 153 -8.36 -20.52 -16.38
C ARG A 153 -9.31 -21.20 -17.36
N ARG A 154 -10.16 -20.45 -18.07
CA ARG A 154 -11.03 -21.00 -19.13
C ARG A 154 -10.22 -21.54 -20.31
N LEU A 155 -9.11 -20.87 -20.65
CA LEU A 155 -8.16 -21.32 -21.66
C LEU A 155 -7.29 -22.51 -21.21
N GLY A 156 -7.38 -22.93 -19.95
CA GLY A 156 -6.56 -24.02 -19.41
C GLY A 156 -5.08 -23.67 -19.19
N VAL A 157 -4.64 -22.43 -19.46
CA VAL A 157 -3.24 -21.99 -19.30
C VAL A 157 -2.86 -21.65 -17.85
N SER A 158 -3.84 -21.55 -16.96
CA SER A 158 -3.66 -21.27 -15.54
C SER A 158 -4.59 -22.09 -14.67
N ARG A 159 -4.14 -22.46 -13.47
CA ARG A 159 -4.98 -23.07 -12.43
C ARG A 159 -4.73 -22.47 -11.07
N ARG A 160 -5.67 -22.65 -10.14
CA ARG A 160 -5.50 -22.25 -8.74
C ARG A 160 -4.27 -22.92 -8.14
N ARG A 161 -3.41 -22.15 -7.47
CA ARG A 161 -2.22 -22.69 -6.78
C ARG A 161 -2.61 -23.69 -5.70
N ILE A 162 -3.57 -23.33 -4.86
CA ILE A 162 -4.14 -24.20 -3.83
C ILE A 162 -5.57 -24.54 -4.25
N SER A 163 -5.85 -25.82 -4.46
CA SER A 163 -7.18 -26.27 -4.87
C SER A 163 -8.22 -26.09 -3.75
N LYS A 164 -9.52 -26.11 -4.09
CA LYS A 164 -10.57 -26.08 -3.06
C LYS A 164 -10.45 -27.26 -2.08
N GLY A 165 -10.08 -28.45 -2.59
CA GLY A 165 -9.84 -29.64 -1.78
C GLY A 165 -8.66 -29.48 -0.82
N GLN A 166 -7.55 -28.88 -1.26
CA GLN A 166 -6.40 -28.59 -0.40
C GLN A 166 -6.72 -27.54 0.67
N ILE A 167 -7.54 -26.52 0.34
CA ILE A 167 -8.04 -25.57 1.34
C ILE A 167 -8.92 -26.30 2.35
N SER A 168 -9.85 -27.16 1.89
CA SER A 168 -10.69 -27.96 2.78
C SER A 168 -9.85 -28.84 3.71
N LEU A 169 -8.87 -29.55 3.16
CA LEU A 169 -7.94 -30.37 3.92
C LEU A 169 -7.17 -29.56 4.98
N LEU A 170 -6.63 -28.38 4.61
CA LEU A 170 -5.91 -27.51 5.55
C LEU A 170 -6.83 -26.93 6.62
N SER A 171 -8.09 -26.63 6.28
CA SER A 171 -9.10 -26.17 7.23
C SER A 171 -9.53 -27.28 8.20
N VAL A 172 -9.75 -28.49 7.71
CA VAL A 172 -10.06 -29.67 8.55
C VAL A 172 -8.88 -30.01 9.45
N ALA A 173 -7.66 -30.00 8.89
CA ALA A 173 -6.44 -30.24 9.65
C ALA A 173 -6.18 -29.15 10.72
N ALA A 174 -6.69 -27.92 10.53
CA ALA A 174 -6.58 -26.84 11.50
C ALA A 174 -7.45 -27.05 12.76
N THR A 175 -8.46 -27.92 12.68
CA THR A 175 -9.32 -28.26 13.83
C THR A 175 -8.52 -28.95 14.93
N VAL A 176 -7.56 -29.81 14.57
CA VAL A 176 -6.75 -30.56 15.54
C VAL A 176 -5.91 -29.65 16.46
N PRO A 177 -5.06 -28.73 15.95
CA PRO A 177 -4.37 -27.78 16.81
C PRO A 177 -5.33 -26.79 17.48
N GLY A 178 -6.42 -26.37 16.81
CA GLY A 178 -7.42 -25.48 17.40
C GLY A 178 -8.08 -26.05 18.66
N VAL A 179 -8.50 -27.32 18.61
CA VAL A 179 -9.11 -28.03 19.75
C VAL A 179 -8.07 -28.28 20.83
N ALA A 180 -6.84 -28.70 20.48
CA ALA A 180 -5.79 -28.93 21.47
C ALA A 180 -5.40 -27.66 22.23
N ILE A 181 -5.31 -26.51 21.53
CA ILE A 181 -5.06 -25.21 22.15
C ILE A 181 -6.24 -24.79 23.03
N ALA A 182 -7.48 -24.94 22.56
CA ALA A 182 -8.66 -24.59 23.32
C ALA A 182 -8.80 -25.44 24.60
N LEU A 183 -8.48 -26.73 24.53
CA LEU A 183 -8.46 -27.63 25.68
C LEU A 183 -7.37 -27.23 26.69
N ALA A 184 -6.19 -26.83 26.22
CA ALA A 184 -5.12 -26.30 27.08
C ALA A 184 -5.52 -25.00 27.77
N VAL A 185 -6.20 -24.09 27.06
CA VAL A 185 -6.70 -22.83 27.62
C VAL A 185 -7.81 -23.09 28.65
N ALA A 186 -8.77 -23.94 28.33
CA ALA A 186 -9.88 -24.31 29.22
C ALA A 186 -9.38 -24.94 30.52
N MET A 187 -8.48 -25.93 30.42
CA MET A 187 -7.86 -26.56 31.58
C MET A 187 -6.99 -25.59 32.38
N GLY A 188 -6.37 -24.60 31.72
CA GLY A 188 -5.62 -23.54 32.40
C GLY A 188 -6.53 -22.62 33.21
N ILE A 189 -7.69 -22.26 32.66
CA ILE A 189 -8.68 -21.39 33.32
C ILE A 189 -9.35 -22.12 34.48
N GLU A 190 -9.82 -23.34 34.28
CA GLU A 190 -10.44 -24.14 35.36
C GLU A 190 -9.48 -24.44 36.52
N ARG A 191 -8.18 -24.54 36.23
CA ARG A 191 -7.17 -24.76 37.25
C ARG A 191 -6.89 -23.51 38.10
N ASN A 192 -7.13 -22.32 37.55
CA ASN A 192 -6.89 -21.04 38.21
C ASN A 192 -8.19 -20.37 38.71
N ALA A 193 -9.35 -21.00 38.51
CA ALA A 193 -10.65 -20.49 38.94
C ALA A 193 -10.91 -20.86 40.40
N ASP A 194 -11.46 -19.91 41.15
CA ASP A 194 -11.95 -20.15 42.51
C ASP A 194 -13.13 -21.15 42.49
N ALA A 195 -13.41 -21.78 43.64
CA ALA A 195 -14.38 -22.88 43.74
C ALA A 195 -15.80 -22.48 43.25
N ASP A 196 -16.19 -21.22 43.42
CA ASP A 196 -17.48 -20.68 43.02
C ASP A 196 -17.57 -20.29 41.52
N ASP A 197 -16.45 -20.20 40.81
CA ASP A 197 -16.36 -19.77 39.40
C ASP A 197 -16.01 -20.92 38.43
N LYS A 198 -16.13 -22.17 38.90
CA LYS A 198 -15.89 -23.36 38.08
C LYS A 198 -16.94 -23.48 36.97
N GLY A 199 -16.47 -23.53 35.72
CA GLY A 199 -17.32 -23.57 34.51
C GLY A 199 -16.86 -22.60 33.41
N GLY A 200 -16.04 -21.60 33.75
CA GLY A 200 -15.45 -20.67 32.78
C GLY A 200 -14.53 -21.32 31.75
N GLY A 201 -13.96 -22.50 32.04
CA GLY A 201 -13.14 -23.28 31.11
C GLY A 201 -13.92 -23.69 29.86
N TYR A 202 -15.11 -24.25 30.02
CA TYR A 202 -15.98 -24.61 28.89
C TYR A 202 -16.37 -23.39 28.04
N ALA A 203 -16.74 -22.27 28.67
CA ALA A 203 -17.06 -21.03 27.94
C ALA A 203 -15.85 -20.51 27.14
N SER A 204 -14.66 -20.55 27.74
CA SER A 204 -13.41 -20.17 27.06
C SER A 204 -13.04 -21.13 25.92
N MET A 205 -13.33 -22.42 26.06
CA MET A 205 -13.08 -23.44 25.03
C MET A 205 -13.94 -23.15 23.80
N VAL A 206 -15.24 -22.92 24.01
CA VAL A 206 -16.21 -22.60 22.95
C VAL A 206 -15.83 -21.30 22.23
N ALA A 207 -15.30 -20.30 22.94
CA ALA A 207 -14.82 -19.06 22.33
C ALA A 207 -13.47 -19.22 21.58
N THR A 208 -12.56 -20.07 22.08
CA THR A 208 -11.18 -20.18 21.59
C THR A 208 -11.05 -21.03 20.31
N ILE A 209 -11.85 -22.10 20.19
CA ILE A 209 -11.86 -22.99 19.01
C ILE A 209 -12.06 -22.21 17.69
N PRO A 210 -13.13 -21.41 17.51
CA PRO A 210 -13.36 -20.70 16.25
C PRO A 210 -12.28 -19.66 15.97
N ILE A 211 -11.68 -19.04 17.00
CA ILE A 211 -10.61 -18.05 16.83
C ILE A 211 -9.38 -18.71 16.20
N PHE A 212 -8.89 -19.80 16.78
CA PHE A 212 -7.68 -20.47 16.28
C PHE A 212 -7.90 -21.16 14.93
N ILE A 213 -9.06 -21.79 14.71
CA ILE A 213 -9.42 -22.33 13.39
C ILE A 213 -9.44 -21.20 12.35
N SER A 214 -10.02 -20.05 12.69
CA SER A 214 -10.06 -18.88 11.80
C SER A 214 -8.66 -18.32 11.51
N ILE A 215 -7.74 -18.32 12.48
CA ILE A 215 -6.34 -17.89 12.27
C ILE A 215 -5.64 -18.82 11.28
N PHE A 216 -5.71 -20.13 11.48
CA PHE A 216 -5.08 -21.11 10.58
C PHE A 216 -5.70 -21.07 9.17
N ALA A 217 -7.04 -20.98 9.09
CA ALA A 217 -7.76 -20.82 7.82
C ALA A 217 -7.41 -19.50 7.12
N TYR A 218 -7.24 -18.41 7.87
CA TYR A 218 -6.80 -17.12 7.35
C TYR A 218 -5.38 -17.18 6.78
N ILE A 219 -4.45 -17.82 7.51
CA ILE A 219 -3.06 -18.03 7.06
C ILE A 219 -3.05 -18.83 5.76
N ALA A 220 -3.78 -19.95 5.69
CA ALA A 220 -3.89 -20.76 4.48
C ALA A 220 -4.55 -19.99 3.32
N GLY A 221 -5.59 -19.20 3.62
CA GLY A 221 -6.32 -18.39 2.65
C GLY A 221 -5.52 -17.22 2.06
N ARG A 222 -4.44 -16.79 2.73
CA ARG A 222 -3.60 -15.66 2.28
C ARG A 222 -2.76 -16.00 1.04
N TYR A 223 -2.48 -17.27 0.80
CA TYR A 223 -1.61 -17.73 -0.29
C TYR A 223 -2.38 -18.17 -1.56
N ARG A 224 -3.50 -17.48 -1.83
CA ARG A 224 -4.24 -17.61 -3.09
C ARG A 224 -3.46 -16.94 -4.22
N GLY A 225 -2.83 -17.77 -5.05
CA GLY A 225 -2.21 -17.38 -6.31
C GLY A 225 -2.57 -18.36 -7.43
N GLU A 226 -2.02 -18.13 -8.62
CA GLU A 226 -2.14 -19.06 -9.74
C GLU A 226 -0.90 -19.97 -9.83
N ARG A 227 -1.05 -21.08 -10.57
CA ARG A 227 -0.01 -22.05 -10.89
C ARG A 227 -0.13 -22.41 -12.37
N SER A 228 1.01 -22.67 -12.99
CA SER A 228 1.11 -23.16 -14.35
C SER A 228 0.43 -24.52 -14.58
N THR A 229 -0.08 -24.69 -15.79
CA THR A 229 -0.46 -25.97 -16.41
C THR A 229 0.58 -26.36 -17.47
N PRO A 230 0.62 -27.61 -17.96
CA PRO A 230 1.49 -27.99 -19.08
C PRO A 230 1.30 -27.09 -20.30
N GLU A 231 0.06 -26.81 -20.68
CA GLU A 231 -0.33 -25.97 -21.81
C GLU A 231 0.11 -24.52 -21.57
N GLY A 232 -0.11 -24.01 -20.35
CA GLY A 232 0.36 -22.69 -19.96
C GLY A 232 1.88 -22.53 -20.02
N ARG A 233 2.65 -23.58 -19.67
CA ARG A 233 4.12 -23.53 -19.78
C ARG A 233 4.56 -23.48 -21.24
N ALA A 234 3.92 -24.25 -22.12
CA ALA A 234 4.22 -24.19 -23.55
C ALA A 234 3.89 -22.81 -24.13
N ALA A 235 2.73 -22.25 -23.79
CA ALA A 235 2.35 -20.89 -24.18
C ALA A 235 3.34 -19.84 -23.66
N ALA A 236 3.70 -19.91 -22.37
CA ALA A 236 4.67 -19.00 -21.76
C ALA A 236 6.05 -19.10 -22.44
N ALA A 237 6.55 -20.30 -22.76
CA ALA A 237 7.81 -20.48 -23.47
C ALA A 237 7.79 -19.80 -24.85
N ARG A 238 6.72 -19.99 -25.63
CA ARG A 238 6.52 -19.31 -26.94
C ARG A 238 6.53 -17.80 -26.79
N TRP A 239 5.76 -17.27 -25.83
CA TRP A 239 5.69 -15.83 -25.56
C TRP A 239 7.01 -15.22 -25.08
N LEU A 240 7.83 -15.98 -24.35
CA LEU A 240 9.20 -15.59 -24.02
C LEU A 240 10.10 -15.56 -25.26
N GLY A 241 9.88 -16.45 -26.24
CA GLY A 241 10.52 -16.37 -27.56
C GLY A 241 10.12 -15.10 -28.31
N VAL A 242 8.84 -14.73 -28.31
CA VAL A 242 8.36 -13.44 -28.88
C VAL A 242 9.02 -12.25 -28.18
N ARG A 243 9.15 -12.28 -26.85
CA ARG A 243 9.87 -11.25 -26.11
C ARG A 243 11.33 -11.14 -26.57
N GLY A 244 12.00 -12.28 -26.78
CA GLY A 244 13.38 -12.31 -27.29
C GLY A 244 13.50 -11.69 -28.68
N TRP A 245 12.54 -11.94 -29.58
CA TRP A 245 12.50 -11.33 -30.92
C TRP A 245 12.25 -9.82 -30.87
N LEU A 246 11.29 -9.36 -30.05
CA LEU A 246 11.01 -7.93 -29.86
C LEU A 246 12.19 -7.19 -29.25
N ALA A 247 12.86 -7.79 -28.27
CA ALA A 247 14.04 -7.22 -27.63
C ALA A 247 15.26 -7.11 -28.57
N GLY A 248 15.28 -7.88 -29.66
CA GLY A 248 16.32 -7.79 -30.69
C GLY A 248 16.18 -6.62 -31.65
N HIS A 249 15.11 -5.81 -31.55
CA HIS A 249 14.91 -4.61 -32.36
C HIS A 249 15.32 -3.36 -31.58
N ASP A 250 16.43 -2.73 -32.02
CA ASP A 250 17.17 -1.67 -31.29
C ASP A 250 16.43 -0.34 -31.04
N ALA A 251 15.12 -0.26 -31.27
CA ALA A 251 14.31 0.91 -30.94
C ALA A 251 12.94 0.56 -30.35
N PHE A 252 12.61 -0.74 -30.23
CA PHE A 252 11.27 -1.16 -29.85
C PHE A 252 10.90 -0.73 -28.42
N ALA A 253 11.87 -0.69 -27.51
CA ALA A 253 11.68 -0.27 -26.14
C ALA A 253 11.32 1.22 -26.00
N ASP A 254 11.72 2.05 -26.96
CA ASP A 254 11.58 3.50 -26.94
C ASP A 254 10.38 3.99 -27.77
N LEU A 255 9.59 3.07 -28.34
CA LEU A 255 8.41 3.42 -29.14
C LEU A 255 7.32 4.09 -28.29
N PRO A 256 6.74 5.21 -28.73
CA PRO A 256 5.62 5.85 -28.05
C PRO A 256 4.32 5.06 -28.24
N PRO A 257 3.27 5.32 -27.43
CA PRO A 257 1.96 4.65 -27.56
C PRO A 257 1.34 4.77 -28.96
N ALA A 258 1.52 5.92 -29.63
CA ALA A 258 1.00 6.17 -30.97
C ALA A 258 1.63 5.27 -32.05
N ALA A 259 2.81 4.67 -31.78
CA ALA A 259 3.44 3.71 -32.67
C ALA A 259 2.60 2.44 -32.89
N VAL A 260 1.53 2.23 -32.10
CA VAL A 260 0.53 1.18 -32.31
C VAL A 260 -0.09 1.25 -33.71
N MET A 261 -0.10 2.42 -34.36
CA MET A 261 -0.62 2.55 -35.72
C MET A 261 0.26 1.83 -36.76
N VAL A 262 1.55 1.67 -36.47
CA VAL A 262 2.55 1.04 -37.35
C VAL A 262 2.84 -0.39 -36.91
N TRP A 263 3.03 -0.58 -35.60
CA TRP A 263 3.35 -1.88 -35.00
C TRP A 263 2.11 -2.72 -34.67
N ASP A 264 0.92 -2.13 -34.77
CA ASP A 264 -0.37 -2.80 -34.53
C ASP A 264 -0.35 -3.57 -33.19
N ARG A 265 -0.91 -4.77 -33.17
CA ARG A 265 -0.99 -5.65 -32.01
C ARG A 265 0.38 -5.96 -31.39
N TYR A 266 1.49 -5.91 -32.15
CA TYR A 266 2.83 -6.17 -31.60
C TYR A 266 3.19 -5.19 -30.48
N LEU A 267 2.75 -3.93 -30.54
CA LEU A 267 3.02 -2.99 -29.45
C LEU A 267 2.27 -3.37 -28.17
N GLY A 268 1.03 -3.86 -28.29
CA GLY A 268 0.26 -4.39 -27.17
C GLY A 268 0.90 -5.63 -26.55
N TYR A 269 1.33 -6.60 -27.37
CA TYR A 269 2.07 -7.76 -26.87
C TYR A 269 3.44 -7.40 -26.31
N GLY A 270 4.11 -6.40 -26.90
CA GLY A 270 5.35 -5.83 -26.40
C GLY A 270 5.18 -5.22 -25.01
N ALA A 271 4.10 -4.48 -24.76
CA ALA A 271 3.75 -3.99 -23.43
C ALA A 271 3.48 -5.16 -22.46
N ALA A 272 2.71 -6.17 -22.88
CA ALA A 272 2.42 -7.35 -22.05
C ALA A 272 3.68 -8.14 -21.65
N LEU A 273 4.68 -8.18 -22.54
CA LEU A 273 5.93 -8.91 -22.39
C LEU A 273 7.06 -8.09 -21.76
N HIS A 274 6.78 -6.84 -21.35
CA HIS A 274 7.79 -5.93 -20.80
C HIS A 274 8.91 -5.62 -21.80
N ALA A 275 8.54 -5.41 -23.06
CA ALA A 275 9.43 -4.99 -24.14
C ALA A 275 9.16 -3.56 -24.66
N ALA A 276 7.96 -2.99 -24.46
CA ALA A 276 7.59 -1.63 -24.91
C ALA A 276 7.54 -0.63 -23.73
N HIS A 277 8.71 -0.23 -23.21
CA HIS A 277 8.78 0.55 -21.97
C HIS A 277 8.27 1.98 -22.13
N ALA A 278 8.70 2.71 -23.16
CA ALA A 278 8.27 4.10 -23.37
C ALA A 278 6.76 4.22 -23.55
N ALA A 279 6.14 3.27 -24.28
CA ALA A 279 4.69 3.21 -24.44
C ALA A 279 3.96 3.00 -23.11
N THR A 280 4.42 2.06 -22.26
CA THR A 280 3.81 1.79 -20.95
C THR A 280 4.03 2.94 -19.96
N ALA A 281 5.22 3.53 -19.95
CA ALA A 281 5.53 4.70 -19.11
C ALA A 281 4.67 5.92 -19.45
N ALA A 282 4.37 6.14 -20.73
CA ALA A 282 3.45 7.19 -21.18
C ALA A 282 1.97 6.85 -20.92
N LEU A 283 1.63 5.55 -20.92
CA LEU A 283 0.30 5.02 -20.62
C LEU A 283 0.13 4.72 -19.12
N ASP A 284 0.65 5.53 -18.22
CA ASP A 284 0.42 5.34 -16.77
C ASP A 284 -1.07 5.51 -16.46
N LEU A 285 -1.76 4.43 -16.07
CA LEU A 285 -3.19 4.48 -15.73
C LEU A 285 -3.40 4.84 -14.25
N GLY A 286 -2.35 5.19 -13.51
CA GLY A 286 -2.37 5.45 -12.08
C GLY A 286 -2.65 4.18 -11.25
N MET A 287 -2.43 3.01 -11.84
CA MET A 287 -2.53 1.70 -11.18
C MET A 287 -1.16 1.17 -10.73
N GLY A 288 -0.12 1.99 -10.91
CA GLY A 288 1.27 1.77 -10.54
C GLY A 288 1.42 1.02 -9.23
N SER A 289 1.85 -0.24 -9.35
CA SER A 289 2.12 -1.06 -8.18
C SER A 289 3.54 -0.76 -7.71
N LYS A 290 3.68 -0.15 -6.53
CA LYS A 290 5.01 0.01 -5.89
C LYS A 290 5.80 -1.29 -5.72
N TYR A 291 5.14 -2.45 -5.87
CA TYR A 291 5.72 -3.79 -5.75
C TYR A 291 6.40 -4.29 -7.03
N LEU A 292 6.27 -3.60 -8.15
CA LEU A 292 6.87 -3.97 -9.43
C LEU A 292 7.22 -2.69 -10.19
N VAL A 293 8.51 -2.40 -10.33
CA VAL A 293 8.99 -1.11 -10.86
C VAL A 293 9.99 -1.37 -11.97
N TRP A 294 10.04 -0.49 -12.96
CA TRP A 294 11.04 -0.54 -14.03
C TRP A 294 12.40 -0.07 -13.52
N SER A 295 13.46 -0.72 -14.02
CA SER A 295 14.85 -0.39 -13.76
C SER A 295 15.60 -0.39 -15.09
N SER A 296 16.40 0.65 -15.32
CA SER A 296 17.35 0.74 -16.44
C SER A 296 18.74 0.20 -16.06
N TYR A 297 18.93 -0.10 -14.78
CA TYR A 297 20.21 -0.52 -14.22
C TYR A 297 20.73 -1.79 -14.88
N GLY A 298 21.95 -1.71 -15.43
CA GLY A 298 22.60 -2.79 -16.18
C GLY A 298 22.53 -2.67 -17.70
N GLY A 299 22.00 -1.56 -18.23
CA GLY A 299 22.01 -1.26 -19.67
C GLY A 299 20.85 -1.84 -20.48
N SER A 300 19.91 -2.51 -19.81
CA SER A 300 18.68 -3.01 -20.41
C SER A 300 17.51 -2.78 -19.46
N TRP A 301 16.37 -2.32 -19.99
CA TRP A 301 15.15 -2.14 -19.20
C TRP A 301 14.62 -3.48 -18.70
N ARG A 302 14.34 -3.55 -17.39
CA ARG A 302 13.76 -4.74 -16.76
C ARG A 302 12.85 -4.39 -15.59
N ARG A 303 11.82 -5.21 -15.37
CA ARG A 303 10.95 -5.11 -14.19
C ARG A 303 11.61 -5.74 -12.97
N VAL A 304 11.66 -5.00 -11.87
CA VAL A 304 12.17 -5.45 -10.57
C VAL A 304 11.02 -5.50 -9.58
N LYS A 305 10.82 -6.68 -8.98
CA LYS A 305 9.80 -6.87 -7.95
C LYS A 305 10.30 -6.38 -6.60
N VAL A 306 9.66 -5.37 -6.04
CA VAL A 306 9.98 -4.81 -4.73
C VAL A 306 9.12 -5.46 -3.65
N ARG A 307 9.76 -6.14 -2.69
CA ARG A 307 9.09 -6.63 -1.48
C ARG A 307 9.21 -5.60 -0.36
N TYR A 308 8.07 -5.25 0.25
CA TYR A 308 8.00 -4.36 1.41
C TYR A 308 7.75 -5.17 2.68
N PRO A 309 8.72 -5.27 3.60
CA PRO A 309 8.54 -6.00 4.86
C PRO A 309 7.53 -5.30 5.78
N ARG A 310 6.42 -5.97 6.11
CA ARG A 310 5.40 -5.41 7.03
C ARG A 310 5.49 -5.89 8.47
N PHE A 311 5.87 -7.15 8.68
CA PHE A 311 5.83 -7.81 10.00
C PHE A 311 7.22 -7.95 10.64
N PHE A 312 8.23 -7.28 10.10
CA PHE A 312 9.58 -7.35 10.62
C PHE A 312 9.74 -6.28 11.69
N ASP A 313 9.59 -6.68 12.96
CA ASP A 313 9.75 -5.79 14.11
C ASP A 313 11.09 -5.03 14.09
N ARG A 314 12.14 -5.62 13.51
CA ARG A 314 13.47 -5.02 13.35
C ARG A 314 13.63 -4.04 12.19
N TYR A 315 12.69 -4.02 11.24
CA TYR A 315 12.84 -3.33 9.97
C TYR A 315 12.98 -1.81 10.17
N GLY A 316 14.07 -1.25 9.63
CA GLY A 316 14.42 0.17 9.69
C GLY A 316 14.65 0.74 11.10
N ARG A 317 14.69 -0.09 12.15
CA ARG A 317 14.92 0.37 13.52
C ARG A 317 16.38 0.76 13.74
N GLN A 318 16.60 1.73 14.63
CA GLN A 318 17.94 2.07 15.13
C GLN A 318 18.48 0.96 16.03
N THR A 319 19.81 0.79 16.04
CA THR A 319 20.51 -0.18 16.91
C THR A 319 20.15 0.00 18.38
N SER A 320 20.14 1.25 18.87
CA SER A 320 19.80 1.56 20.27
C SER A 320 18.40 1.06 20.67
N ALA A 321 17.41 1.19 19.79
CA ALA A 321 16.06 0.69 20.03
C ALA A 321 16.00 -0.84 20.10
N LEU A 322 16.81 -1.53 19.29
CA LEU A 322 16.88 -3.00 19.29
C LEU A 322 17.64 -3.54 20.50
N VAL A 323 18.73 -2.87 20.91
CA VAL A 323 19.47 -3.21 22.12
C VAL A 323 18.58 -3.01 23.35
N LYS A 324 17.90 -1.86 23.48
CA LYS A 324 16.92 -1.62 24.57
C LYS A 324 15.83 -2.69 24.59
N GLY A 325 15.25 -3.02 23.44
CA GLY A 325 14.25 -4.08 23.34
C GLY A 325 14.79 -5.49 23.61
N GLY A 326 16.09 -5.73 23.43
CA GLY A 326 16.78 -6.96 23.80
C GLY A 326 17.02 -7.03 25.31
N VAL A 327 17.49 -5.95 25.92
CA VAL A 327 17.69 -5.83 27.38
C VAL A 327 16.37 -6.03 28.12
N TRP A 328 15.27 -5.42 27.68
CA TRP A 328 13.95 -5.66 28.26
C TRP A 328 13.53 -7.13 28.22
N ARG A 329 13.83 -7.86 27.13
CA ARG A 329 13.56 -9.30 27.05
C ARG A 329 14.43 -10.11 28.00
N LEU A 330 15.69 -9.72 28.19
CA LEU A 330 16.56 -10.34 29.19
C LEU A 330 16.01 -10.12 30.61
N VAL A 331 15.64 -8.89 30.95
CA VAL A 331 15.06 -8.55 32.27
C VAL A 331 13.76 -9.32 32.50
N LEU A 332 12.86 -9.35 31.51
CA LEU A 332 11.60 -10.10 31.60
C LEU A 332 11.83 -11.61 31.67
N GLY A 333 12.75 -12.15 30.87
CA GLY A 333 13.09 -13.58 30.90
C GLY A 333 13.74 -13.99 32.21
N PHE A 334 14.65 -13.17 32.74
CA PHE A 334 15.30 -13.41 34.04
C PHE A 334 14.31 -13.27 35.20
N GLY A 335 13.46 -12.25 35.18
CA GLY A 335 12.37 -12.08 36.13
C GLY A 335 11.40 -13.27 36.11
N LEU A 336 11.01 -13.74 34.91
CA LEU A 336 10.18 -14.93 34.75
C LEU A 336 10.89 -16.20 35.26
N ALA A 337 12.20 -16.34 35.04
CA ALA A 337 12.98 -17.45 35.58
C ALA A 337 13.02 -17.41 37.12
N LEU A 338 13.21 -16.23 37.73
CA LEU A 338 13.19 -16.07 39.19
C LEU A 338 11.80 -16.38 39.77
N ILE A 339 10.74 -15.83 39.16
CA ILE A 339 9.35 -16.07 39.58
C ILE A 339 8.98 -17.55 39.41
N SER A 340 9.51 -18.23 38.37
CA SER A 340 9.27 -19.66 38.16
C SER A 340 9.75 -20.55 39.31
N ARG A 341 10.76 -20.10 40.07
CA ARG A 341 11.27 -20.77 41.28
C ARG A 341 10.38 -20.56 42.50
N THR A 342 9.66 -19.44 42.57
CA THR A 342 8.78 -19.09 43.69
C THR A 342 7.32 -19.45 43.44
N LEU A 343 6.96 -19.80 42.21
CA LEU A 343 5.61 -20.28 41.88
C LEU A 343 5.35 -21.60 42.63
N PRO A 344 4.31 -21.66 43.48
CA PRO A 344 3.92 -22.91 44.11
C PRO A 344 3.58 -23.94 43.04
N ASP A 345 4.02 -25.18 43.23
CA ASP A 345 3.62 -26.27 42.36
C ASP A 345 2.10 -26.40 42.47
N ALA A 346 1.39 -26.14 41.37
CA ALA A 346 -0.05 -26.30 41.33
C ALA A 346 -0.48 -27.79 41.33
N VAL A 347 0.38 -28.69 41.83
CA VAL A 347 0.19 -30.13 41.93
C VAL A 347 0.44 -30.52 43.40
N PRO A 348 -0.59 -30.93 44.15
CA PRO A 348 -0.39 -31.64 45.42
C PRO A 348 0.31 -32.98 45.15
N ASP A 349 1.16 -33.44 46.08
CA ASP A 349 2.08 -34.60 46.06
C ASP A 349 1.49 -36.01 45.74
N LYS A 350 0.50 -36.12 44.84
CA LYS A 350 -0.12 -37.40 44.46
C LYS A 350 -0.14 -37.66 42.95
N VAL A 351 0.94 -37.29 42.27
CA VAL A 351 1.29 -37.90 40.98
C VAL A 351 2.66 -38.53 41.17
N GLY A 352 2.71 -39.86 41.03
CA GLY A 352 3.86 -40.68 41.38
C GLY A 352 5.18 -40.04 41.01
N SER A 353 6.01 -39.81 42.03
CA SER A 353 7.43 -39.54 41.86
C SER A 353 8.01 -40.63 40.99
N LEU A 354 8.52 -40.28 39.81
CA LEU A 354 9.55 -41.10 39.17
C LEU A 354 10.69 -41.18 40.18
N ASP A 355 11.03 -42.37 40.65
CA ASP A 355 12.13 -42.59 41.59
C ASP A 355 13.42 -42.03 40.98
N SER A 356 13.83 -40.86 41.47
CA SER A 356 14.99 -40.11 41.02
C SER A 356 16.13 -40.24 42.02
N SER A 357 16.19 -41.33 42.80
CA SER A 357 17.33 -41.62 43.69
C SER A 357 18.69 -41.63 42.98
N TRP A 358 18.71 -41.75 41.64
CA TRP A 358 19.90 -41.64 40.78
C TRP A 358 20.28 -40.19 40.39
N ALA A 359 19.44 -39.20 40.67
CA ALA A 359 19.59 -37.82 40.26
C ALA A 359 19.35 -36.87 41.44
N GLY A 360 20.42 -36.22 41.92
CA GLY A 360 20.37 -35.30 43.06
C GLY A 360 19.37 -34.13 42.93
N ASN A 361 19.18 -33.39 44.03
CA ASN A 361 18.15 -32.36 44.26
C ASN A 361 17.97 -31.26 43.17
N ASP A 362 18.87 -31.15 42.19
CA ASP A 362 18.90 -30.10 41.18
C ASP A 362 17.99 -30.32 39.95
N ILE A 363 17.34 -31.48 39.80
CA ILE A 363 16.50 -31.80 38.61
C ILE A 363 14.98 -31.57 38.85
N SER A 364 14.60 -31.04 40.02
CA SER A 364 13.21 -30.67 40.37
C SER A 364 12.59 -29.60 39.44
N MET A 365 13.38 -28.95 38.60
CA MET A 365 12.92 -28.03 37.54
C MET A 365 12.10 -28.74 36.44
N PHE A 366 12.24 -30.06 36.28
CA PHE A 366 11.59 -30.84 35.23
C PHE A 366 10.36 -31.64 35.70
N THR A 367 10.09 -31.69 37.00
CA THR A 367 8.98 -32.48 37.57
C THR A 367 7.63 -31.76 37.47
N SER A 368 7.64 -30.44 37.32
CA SER A 368 6.44 -29.60 37.31
C SER A 368 6.14 -29.03 35.91
N PRO A 369 5.00 -29.42 35.28
CA PRO A 369 4.47 -28.87 34.02
C PRO A 369 4.59 -27.35 33.86
N THR A 370 4.23 -26.62 34.90
CA THR A 370 4.17 -25.15 34.92
C THR A 370 5.57 -24.56 35.01
N ARG A 371 6.47 -25.16 35.81
CA ARG A 371 7.88 -24.77 35.86
C ARG A 371 8.60 -25.04 34.55
N LEU A 372 8.32 -26.15 33.88
CA LEU A 372 8.91 -26.48 32.58
C LEU A 372 8.47 -25.46 31.50
N VAL A 373 7.18 -25.15 31.40
CA VAL A 373 6.67 -24.17 30.42
C VAL A 373 7.20 -22.76 30.69
N THR A 374 7.20 -22.32 31.95
CA THR A 374 7.73 -21.00 32.32
C THR A 374 9.24 -20.91 32.16
N ALA A 375 9.98 -21.97 32.47
CA ALA A 375 11.41 -22.08 32.22
C ALA A 375 11.74 -22.05 30.73
N LEU A 376 10.99 -22.76 29.88
CA LEU A 376 11.15 -22.71 28.43
C LEU A 376 10.86 -21.31 27.90
N LEU A 377 9.79 -20.66 28.35
CA LEU A 377 9.45 -19.30 27.95
C LEU A 377 10.52 -18.29 28.40
N ALA A 378 11.00 -18.41 29.64
CA ALA A 378 12.09 -17.60 30.17
C ALA A 378 13.37 -17.79 29.36
N THR A 379 13.74 -19.04 29.06
CA THR A 379 14.91 -19.38 28.23
C THR A 379 14.75 -18.79 26.83
N LEU A 380 13.58 -18.90 26.21
CA LEU A 380 13.31 -18.34 24.88
C LEU A 380 13.38 -16.81 24.89
N LEU A 381 12.88 -16.15 25.94
CA LEU A 381 13.03 -14.69 26.10
C LEU A 381 14.48 -14.28 26.28
N ILE A 382 15.25 -15.00 27.10
CA ILE A 382 16.68 -14.73 27.34
C ILE A 382 17.47 -14.92 26.03
N VAL A 383 17.34 -16.08 25.39
CA VAL A 383 18.03 -16.40 24.14
C VAL A 383 17.64 -15.43 23.02
N SER A 384 16.35 -15.10 22.89
CA SER A 384 15.91 -14.13 21.87
C SER A 384 16.37 -12.69 22.17
N GLY A 385 16.46 -12.30 23.44
CA GLY A 385 17.03 -11.03 23.89
C GLY A 385 18.51 -10.93 23.55
N LEU A 386 19.30 -11.94 23.95
CA LEU A 386 20.73 -12.03 23.67
C LEU A 386 21.00 -12.05 22.16
N TYR A 387 20.27 -12.88 21.40
CA TYR A 387 20.36 -12.93 19.94
C TYR A 387 20.12 -11.55 19.31
N ARG A 388 19.09 -10.81 19.77
CA ARG A 388 18.82 -9.46 19.25
C ARG A 388 19.94 -8.48 19.56
N ILE A 389 20.51 -8.50 20.77
CA ILE A 389 21.62 -7.62 21.16
C ILE A 389 22.86 -7.93 20.31
N VAL A 390 23.27 -9.20 20.24
CA VAL A 390 24.43 -9.64 19.45
C VAL A 390 24.24 -9.27 17.99
N ARG A 391 23.10 -9.61 17.38
CA ARG A 391 22.84 -9.30 15.97
C ARG A 391 22.72 -7.80 15.70
N ALA A 392 22.14 -7.01 16.61
CA ALA A 392 22.07 -5.55 16.45
C ALA A 392 23.47 -4.91 16.52
N THR A 393 24.35 -5.45 17.35
CA THR A 393 25.74 -5.01 17.51
C THR A 393 26.56 -5.37 16.28
N VAL A 394 26.51 -6.64 15.85
CA VAL A 394 27.18 -7.07 14.61
C VAL A 394 26.70 -6.24 13.41
N ASP A 395 25.38 -6.08 13.24
CA ASP A 395 24.79 -5.29 12.14
C ASP A 395 25.16 -3.80 12.21
N HIS A 396 25.54 -3.29 13.38
CA HIS A 396 26.04 -1.91 13.53
C HIS A 396 27.46 -1.75 12.97
N HIS A 397 28.32 -2.75 13.18
CA HIS A 397 29.74 -2.72 12.81
C HIS A 397 30.03 -3.31 11.42
N THR A 398 29.06 -3.96 10.78
CA THR A 398 29.20 -4.50 9.42
C THR A 398 28.26 -3.80 8.42
N PRO A 399 28.39 -2.49 8.19
CA PRO A 399 27.68 -1.83 7.11
C PRO A 399 28.17 -2.39 5.77
N VAL A 400 27.26 -2.51 4.81
CA VAL A 400 27.57 -2.95 3.45
C VAL A 400 27.17 -1.85 2.48
N GLU A 401 28.04 -1.57 1.54
CA GLU A 401 27.74 -0.65 0.45
C GLU A 401 27.04 -1.39 -0.69
N ILE A 402 25.99 -0.77 -1.21
CA ILE A 402 25.24 -1.25 -2.36
C ILE A 402 25.10 -0.08 -3.31
N THR A 403 25.48 -0.29 -4.56
CA THR A 403 25.29 0.67 -5.65
C THR A 403 24.14 0.20 -6.52
N GLY A 404 23.24 1.11 -6.88
CA GLY A 404 22.07 0.77 -7.67
C GLY A 404 21.19 1.95 -8.02
N GLU A 405 20.19 1.70 -8.86
CA GLU A 405 19.19 2.70 -9.27
C GLU A 405 18.05 2.78 -8.25
N VAL A 406 17.65 3.99 -7.87
CA VAL A 406 16.48 4.24 -7.02
C VAL A 406 15.21 4.00 -7.81
N LEU A 407 14.44 2.98 -7.43
CA LEU A 407 13.19 2.66 -8.11
C LEU A 407 12.00 3.40 -7.51
N TRP A 408 11.97 3.54 -6.19
CA TRP A 408 10.79 4.06 -5.50
C TRP A 408 11.11 4.58 -4.10
N ILE A 409 10.46 5.68 -3.72
CA ILE A 409 10.50 6.24 -2.37
C ILE A 409 9.06 6.45 -1.88
N SER A 410 8.73 5.99 -0.68
CA SER A 410 7.40 6.26 -0.09
C SER A 410 7.42 6.30 1.43
N VAL A 411 6.56 7.11 2.04
CA VAL A 411 6.41 7.17 3.50
C VAL A 411 5.97 5.80 4.05
N TRP A 412 6.65 5.30 5.08
CA TRP A 412 6.27 4.08 5.79
C TRP A 412 5.67 4.37 7.16
N LYS A 413 6.39 5.13 7.99
CA LYS A 413 5.97 5.45 9.35
C LYS A 413 6.01 6.95 9.56
N SER A 414 4.90 7.46 10.07
CA SER A 414 4.77 8.80 10.60
C SER A 414 4.57 8.74 12.11
N ALA A 415 5.00 9.80 12.79
CA ALA A 415 4.69 10.04 14.19
C ALA A 415 3.58 11.10 14.23
N SER A 416 2.48 10.79 14.92
CA SER A 416 1.48 11.81 15.25
C SER A 416 2.06 12.71 16.35
N GLN A 417 1.91 14.02 16.17
CA GLN A 417 2.28 15.03 17.18
C GLN A 417 1.05 15.56 17.94
N GLY A 418 -0.08 14.83 17.91
CA GLY A 418 -1.34 15.23 18.53
C GLY A 418 -2.48 15.28 17.51
N GLU A 419 -3.71 15.49 17.98
CA GLU A 419 -4.93 15.55 17.14
C GLU A 419 -4.89 16.73 16.14
N ASP A 420 -4.22 17.84 16.50
CA ASP A 420 -4.20 19.08 15.72
C ASP A 420 -2.89 19.32 14.94
N SER A 421 -1.96 18.36 14.90
CA SER A 421 -0.65 18.52 14.24
C SER A 421 -0.44 17.51 13.11
N PRO A 422 0.09 17.93 11.95
CA PRO A 422 0.33 17.03 10.83
C PRO A 422 1.34 15.95 11.22
N SER A 423 1.05 14.70 10.85
CA SER A 423 1.93 13.57 11.18
C SER A 423 3.28 13.73 10.47
N ILE A 424 4.38 13.69 11.23
CA ILE A 424 5.73 13.86 10.67
C ILE A 424 6.28 12.50 10.24
N PRO A 425 6.61 12.28 8.96
CA PRO A 425 7.22 11.04 8.50
C PRO A 425 8.64 10.92 9.04
N TRP A 426 8.97 9.78 9.65
CA TRP A 426 10.32 9.51 10.19
C TRP A 426 11.02 8.34 9.50
N LEU A 427 10.28 7.55 8.71
CA LEU A 427 10.84 6.42 7.97
C LEU A 427 10.11 6.23 6.64
N HIS A 428 10.89 6.13 5.58
CA HIS A 428 10.46 5.86 4.22
C HIS A 428 10.91 4.46 3.80
N HIS A 429 10.21 3.89 2.82
CA HIS A 429 10.73 2.78 2.04
C HIS A 429 11.56 3.33 0.89
N LEU A 430 12.74 2.76 0.68
CA LEU A 430 13.61 3.01 -0.46
C LEU A 430 13.83 1.70 -1.21
N ALA A 431 13.36 1.61 -2.44
CA ALA A 431 13.63 0.49 -3.33
C ALA A 431 14.85 0.82 -4.20
N VAL A 432 15.84 -0.06 -4.22
CA VAL A 432 17.06 0.08 -5.05
C VAL A 432 17.27 -1.20 -5.84
N ASP A 433 17.52 -1.09 -7.15
CA ASP A 433 18.00 -2.19 -8.00
C ASP A 433 19.52 -2.19 -8.09
N ASP A 434 20.15 -3.25 -7.62
CA ASP A 434 21.61 -3.44 -7.62
C ASP A 434 22.11 -4.26 -8.82
N GLY A 435 21.25 -4.60 -9.77
CA GLY A 435 21.66 -5.37 -10.96
C GLY A 435 21.58 -6.87 -10.79
N THR A 436 21.57 -7.38 -9.56
CA THR A 436 21.85 -8.79 -9.29
C THR A 436 20.69 -9.74 -9.58
N THR A 437 19.45 -9.31 -9.35
CA THR A 437 18.26 -10.17 -9.49
C THR A 437 17.03 -9.37 -9.93
N ASP A 438 15.99 -10.07 -10.43
CA ASP A 438 14.68 -9.50 -10.77
C ASP A 438 13.83 -9.11 -9.53
N ARG A 439 14.42 -9.13 -8.34
CA ARG A 439 13.73 -8.97 -7.05
C ARG A 439 14.58 -8.17 -6.08
N THR A 440 14.05 -7.06 -5.63
CA THR A 440 14.63 -6.30 -4.51
C THR A 440 13.70 -6.29 -3.31
N VAL A 441 14.24 -5.90 -2.16
CA VAL A 441 13.47 -5.71 -0.94
C VAL A 441 13.75 -4.30 -0.48
N ALA A 442 12.69 -3.53 -0.26
CA ALA A 442 12.82 -2.15 0.14
C ALA A 442 13.65 -2.00 1.43
N TRP A 443 14.46 -0.95 1.49
CA TRP A 443 15.23 -0.52 2.65
C TRP A 443 14.44 0.51 3.45
N GLY A 444 14.65 0.55 4.77
CA GLY A 444 14.14 1.60 5.64
C GLY A 444 15.06 2.82 5.57
N LEU A 445 14.59 3.86 4.88
CA LEU A 445 15.29 5.13 4.67
C LEU A 445 14.82 6.16 5.70
N PRO A 446 15.69 6.63 6.60
CA PRO A 446 15.34 7.70 7.54
C PRO A 446 14.94 8.97 6.79
N SER A 447 13.97 9.73 7.32
CA SER A 447 13.44 10.94 6.65
C SER A 447 14.49 12.02 6.38
N GLU A 448 15.57 12.08 7.17
CA GLU A 448 16.69 13.01 6.95
C GLU A 448 17.41 12.79 5.59
N TRP A 449 17.26 11.61 5.01
CA TRP A 449 17.86 11.23 3.73
C TRP A 449 16.86 11.19 2.58
N SER A 450 15.55 11.31 2.83
CA SER A 450 14.52 11.10 1.79
C SER A 450 14.49 12.19 0.72
N SER A 451 14.97 13.39 1.01
CA SER A 451 15.06 14.49 0.04
C SER A 451 16.35 14.48 -0.78
N ARG A 452 17.30 13.58 -0.49
CA ARG A 452 18.63 13.57 -1.14
C ARG A 452 18.68 12.76 -2.43
N SER A 453 17.63 12.04 -2.77
CA SER A 453 17.56 11.19 -3.96
C SER A 453 16.14 11.11 -4.47
N SER A 454 15.99 11.01 -5.78
CA SER A 454 14.73 10.82 -6.49
C SER A 454 14.70 9.47 -7.20
N PRO A 455 13.50 8.93 -7.55
CA PRO A 455 13.40 7.80 -8.46
C PRO A 455 14.17 8.06 -9.78
N GLY A 456 14.89 7.05 -10.25
CA GLY A 456 15.79 7.08 -11.40
C GLY A 456 17.25 7.41 -11.07
N ASP A 457 17.55 7.95 -9.89
CA ASP A 457 18.93 8.30 -9.51
C ASP A 457 19.78 7.05 -9.31
N LEU A 458 21.03 7.10 -9.77
CA LEU A 458 22.03 6.10 -9.42
C LEU A 458 22.65 6.49 -8.08
N VAL A 459 22.46 5.65 -7.07
CA VAL A 459 22.91 5.91 -5.70
C VAL A 459 23.84 4.82 -5.19
N GLN A 460 24.79 5.22 -4.36
CA GLN A 460 25.54 4.35 -3.48
C GLN A 460 24.99 4.51 -2.06
N ILE A 461 24.42 3.44 -1.53
CA ILE A 461 23.83 3.40 -0.19
C ILE A 461 24.69 2.55 0.73
N SER A 462 24.97 3.07 1.92
CA SER A 462 25.54 2.28 3.02
C SER A 462 24.39 1.76 3.89
N VAL A 463 24.27 0.45 3.98
CA VAL A 463 23.12 -0.21 4.61
C VAL A 463 23.52 -1.23 5.66
N ARG A 464 22.59 -1.45 6.59
CA ARG A 464 22.63 -2.54 7.55
C ARG A 464 21.73 -3.67 7.10
N ARG A 465 22.30 -4.83 6.76
CA ARG A 465 21.57 -5.92 6.10
C ARG A 465 20.50 -6.55 6.97
N TRP A 466 20.74 -6.72 8.27
CA TRP A 466 19.82 -7.44 9.16
C TRP A 466 18.63 -6.57 9.56
N THR A 467 18.86 -5.30 9.89
CA THR A 467 17.81 -4.31 10.16
C THR A 467 17.19 -3.70 8.91
N ARG A 468 17.85 -3.85 7.75
CA ARG A 468 17.47 -3.21 6.48
C ARG A 468 17.41 -1.68 6.57
N ARG A 469 18.26 -1.07 7.39
CA ARG A 469 18.28 0.39 7.58
C ARG A 469 19.35 1.03 6.71
N VAL A 470 19.00 2.11 6.02
CA VAL A 470 19.97 2.99 5.33
C VAL A 470 20.65 3.88 6.37
N VAL A 471 21.98 3.94 6.31
CA VAL A 471 22.82 4.75 7.22
C VAL A 471 23.40 5.96 6.50
N ALA A 472 23.70 5.81 5.21
CA ALA A 472 24.14 6.90 4.36
C ALA A 472 23.66 6.67 2.91
N ILE A 473 23.47 7.76 2.18
CA ILE A 473 23.16 7.76 0.75
C ILE A 473 24.03 8.79 0.05
N LYS A 474 24.62 8.40 -1.08
CA LYS A 474 25.39 9.25 -1.98
C LYS A 474 24.82 9.10 -3.38
N VAL A 475 24.37 10.19 -3.99
CA VAL A 475 23.98 10.20 -5.41
C VAL A 475 25.25 10.21 -6.26
N LEU A 476 25.39 9.20 -7.13
CA LEU A 476 26.51 9.09 -8.07
C LEU A 476 26.16 9.73 -9.41
N ARG A 477 24.91 9.58 -9.85
CA ARG A 477 24.38 10.18 -11.09
C ARG A 477 22.90 10.48 -10.89
N GLU A 478 22.47 11.68 -11.23
CA GLU A 478 21.05 12.01 -11.28
C GLU A 478 20.36 11.27 -12.43
N GLY A 479 19.19 10.71 -12.15
CA GLY A 479 18.41 9.97 -13.13
C GLY A 479 17.69 10.90 -14.10
N GLY A 480 17.65 10.51 -15.38
CA GLY A 480 16.84 11.18 -16.40
C GLY A 480 15.33 11.18 -16.10
N GLY A 481 14.87 10.36 -15.14
CA GLY A 481 13.47 10.32 -14.66
C GLY A 481 12.99 11.62 -13.99
N HIS A 482 13.88 12.58 -13.74
CA HIS A 482 13.53 13.92 -13.24
C HIS A 482 12.53 14.67 -14.14
N SER A 483 12.44 14.36 -15.44
CA SER A 483 11.49 14.98 -16.37
C SER A 483 10.12 14.28 -16.42
N LEU A 484 10.05 12.96 -16.21
CA LEU A 484 8.81 12.17 -16.35
C LEU A 484 7.88 12.25 -15.13
N HIS A 485 8.42 12.41 -13.91
CA HIS A 485 7.60 12.46 -12.68
C HIS A 485 7.20 13.87 -12.23
N ARG A 486 7.81 14.93 -12.80
CA ARG A 486 7.46 16.32 -12.45
C ARG A 486 6.18 16.80 -13.17
N GLY A 487 5.66 16.05 -14.13
CA GLY A 487 4.48 16.40 -14.94
C GLY A 487 3.10 16.12 -14.30
N PHE A 488 3.03 15.49 -13.13
CA PHE A 488 1.76 15.17 -12.47
C PHE A 488 1.23 16.31 -11.58
N ASP A 489 1.20 17.53 -12.10
CA ASP A 489 0.33 18.59 -11.58
C ASP A 489 -0.99 18.51 -12.38
N THR A 490 -1.88 17.62 -11.94
CA THR A 490 -3.04 17.15 -12.71
C THR A 490 -4.19 18.13 -12.82
N ASP A 491 -4.15 19.25 -12.10
CA ASP A 491 -5.24 20.22 -12.10
C ASP A 491 -5.09 21.31 -13.18
N ASP A 492 -3.87 21.67 -13.61
CA ASP A 492 -3.65 22.81 -14.53
C ASP A 492 -3.46 22.41 -16.02
N ASN A 493 -3.03 21.17 -16.29
CA ASN A 493 -2.71 20.72 -17.66
C ASN A 493 -3.89 20.04 -18.38
N THR A 494 -4.83 19.44 -17.66
CA THR A 494 -5.88 18.61 -18.30
C THR A 494 -6.86 19.45 -19.12
N GLU A 495 -7.24 20.63 -18.64
CA GLU A 495 -8.19 21.52 -19.34
C GLU A 495 -7.55 22.20 -20.56
N ASN A 496 -6.28 22.60 -20.45
CA ASN A 496 -5.52 23.17 -21.57
C ASN A 496 -5.37 22.17 -22.74
N LEU A 497 -5.16 20.88 -22.44
CA LEU A 497 -5.05 19.83 -23.45
C LEU A 497 -6.38 19.53 -24.16
N VAL A 498 -7.51 19.62 -23.45
CA VAL A 498 -8.85 19.46 -24.05
C VAL A 498 -9.18 20.63 -24.98
N ALA A 499 -8.84 21.86 -24.59
CA ALA A 499 -9.06 23.05 -25.42
C ALA A 499 -8.20 23.07 -26.70
N GLU A 500 -6.95 22.61 -26.61
CA GLU A 500 -6.04 22.52 -27.76
C GLU A 500 -6.47 21.43 -28.76
N ALA A 501 -6.93 20.27 -28.26
CA ALA A 501 -7.49 19.20 -29.10
C ALA A 501 -8.80 19.59 -29.80
N LEU A 502 -9.53 20.59 -29.28
CA LEU A 502 -10.75 21.16 -29.87
C LEU A 502 -10.47 22.32 -30.85
N GLY A 503 -9.21 22.75 -31.01
CA GLY A 503 -8.82 23.76 -31.99
C GLY A 503 -9.09 25.22 -31.59
N GLU A 504 -9.34 25.50 -30.30
CA GLU A 504 -9.61 26.86 -29.84
C GLU A 504 -8.30 27.60 -29.45
N ARG A 505 -7.92 28.62 -30.23
CA ARG A 505 -6.76 29.48 -29.93
C ARG A 505 -7.08 30.46 -28.78
N LYS A 506 -6.20 30.46 -27.77
CA LYS A 506 -6.17 31.30 -26.56
C LYS A 506 -6.43 32.80 -26.79
N ASN A 507 -7.28 33.37 -25.93
CA ASN A 507 -7.13 34.75 -25.43
C ASN A 507 -7.03 34.72 -23.90
N ALA A 508 -5.84 35.08 -23.39
CA ALA A 508 -5.48 35.40 -22.00
C ALA A 508 -5.66 34.30 -20.90
N PRO A 509 -4.78 34.29 -19.88
CA PRO A 509 -4.87 33.31 -18.80
C PRO A 509 -6.03 33.67 -17.87
N ILE A 510 -7.11 32.89 -17.95
CA ILE A 510 -8.07 32.81 -16.85
C ILE A 510 -7.46 31.82 -15.86
N SER A 511 -6.64 32.33 -14.95
CA SER A 511 -6.31 31.61 -13.72
C SER A 511 -7.63 31.23 -13.05
N LEU A 512 -7.98 29.94 -13.07
CA LEU A 512 -9.11 29.41 -12.33
C LEU A 512 -8.91 29.77 -10.87
N ARG A 513 -9.78 30.67 -10.39
CA ARG A 513 -9.84 31.19 -9.03
C ARG A 513 -10.08 30.03 -8.06
N THR A 514 -9.02 29.36 -7.61
CA THR A 514 -9.03 28.77 -6.27
C THR A 514 -9.05 29.97 -5.32
N ALA A 515 -10.24 30.33 -4.84
CA ALA A 515 -10.42 31.47 -3.96
C ALA A 515 -9.62 31.20 -2.68
N VAL A 516 -8.44 31.82 -2.62
CA VAL A 516 -7.59 31.81 -1.44
C VAL A 516 -8.42 32.37 -0.29
N ALA A 517 -8.35 31.75 0.90
CA ALA A 517 -9.12 32.15 2.07
C ALA A 517 -9.05 33.67 2.38
N SER A 518 -7.94 34.31 2.01
CA SER A 518 -7.66 35.75 2.09
C SER A 518 -8.45 36.63 1.12
N THR A 519 -9.04 36.06 0.06
CA THR A 519 -9.89 36.78 -0.92
C THR A 519 -11.33 36.95 -0.44
N VAL A 520 -11.80 36.07 0.46
CA VAL A 520 -13.17 36.08 0.98
C VAL A 520 -13.28 36.94 2.24
N LEU A 521 -12.23 36.95 3.06
CA LEU A 521 -12.12 37.82 4.23
C LEU A 521 -10.71 38.39 4.29
N THR A 522 -10.58 39.71 4.42
CA THR A 522 -9.27 40.39 4.38
C THR A 522 -8.70 40.59 5.77
N ALA A 523 -7.38 40.74 5.87
CA ALA A 523 -6.70 40.99 7.15
C ALA A 523 -7.15 42.33 7.78
N GLU A 524 -7.46 43.35 6.98
CA GLU A 524 -7.94 44.65 7.43
C GLU A 524 -9.33 44.56 8.09
N GLU A 525 -10.20 43.72 7.55
CA GLU A 525 -11.55 43.52 8.10
C GLU A 525 -11.51 42.76 9.43
N VAL A 526 -10.65 41.75 9.54
CA VAL A 526 -10.43 41.04 10.79
C VAL A 526 -9.74 41.95 11.81
N ALA A 527 -8.77 42.78 11.39
CA ALA A 527 -8.15 43.77 12.26
C ALA A 527 -9.17 44.77 12.82
N ARG A 528 -10.11 45.22 12.00
CA ARG A 528 -11.19 46.13 12.41
C ARG A 528 -12.15 45.49 13.42
N ALA A 529 -12.45 44.21 13.26
CA ALA A 529 -13.31 43.47 14.18
C ALA A 529 -12.62 43.10 15.49
N VAL A 530 -11.31 42.84 15.47
CA VAL A 530 -10.50 42.45 16.64
C VAL A 530 -9.96 43.68 17.40
N GLY A 531 -9.80 44.83 16.74
CA GLY A 531 -9.27 46.06 17.33
C GLY A 531 -7.74 46.13 17.35
N GLU A 532 -7.04 45.18 16.74
CA GLU A 532 -5.58 45.13 16.64
C GLU A 532 -5.13 44.74 15.21
N PRO A 533 -3.94 45.16 14.75
CA PRO A 533 -3.46 44.79 13.41
C PRO A 533 -3.12 43.30 13.32
N VAL A 534 -3.71 42.61 12.34
CA VAL A 534 -3.52 41.17 12.12
C VAL A 534 -2.85 40.90 10.77
N ARG A 535 -2.17 39.77 10.66
CA ARG A 535 -1.66 39.20 9.41
C ARG A 535 -2.35 37.89 9.12
N VAL A 536 -2.54 37.55 7.85
CA VAL A 536 -3.07 36.26 7.42
C VAL A 536 -1.92 35.33 7.07
N ARG A 537 -1.96 34.10 7.59
CA ARG A 537 -1.08 32.99 7.22
C ARG A 537 -1.92 31.91 6.56
N GLU A 538 -1.64 31.65 5.30
CA GLU A 538 -2.36 30.64 4.53
C GLU A 538 -1.89 29.24 4.92
N LEU A 539 -2.85 28.36 5.23
CA LEU A 539 -2.62 26.98 5.65
C LEU A 539 -3.23 26.04 4.60
N GLY A 540 -2.73 26.17 3.38
CA GLY A 540 -3.23 25.46 2.19
C GLY A 540 -4.37 26.21 1.48
N PRO A 541 -4.97 25.61 0.43
CA PRO A 541 -5.92 26.29 -0.46
C PRO A 541 -7.28 26.59 0.18
N ILE A 542 -7.55 26.03 1.36
CA ILE A 542 -8.87 26.01 2.01
C ILE A 542 -8.88 26.70 3.38
N ASN A 543 -7.72 27.02 3.97
CA ASN A 543 -7.64 27.57 5.33
C ASN A 543 -6.79 28.83 5.38
N GLY A 544 -7.27 29.85 6.11
CA GLY A 544 -6.51 31.04 6.47
C GLY A 544 -6.52 31.24 7.98
N LEU A 545 -5.34 31.41 8.58
CA LEU A 545 -5.18 31.72 10.00
C LEU A 545 -4.80 33.20 10.16
N TYR A 546 -5.57 33.94 10.96
CA TYR A 546 -5.29 35.32 11.31
C TYR A 546 -4.56 35.38 12.66
N GLU A 547 -3.41 36.04 12.68
CA GLU A 547 -2.56 36.21 13.86
C GLU A 547 -2.29 37.70 14.13
N THR A 548 -2.17 38.10 15.40
CA THR A 548 -1.76 39.47 15.73
C THR A 548 -0.33 39.75 15.26
N THR A 549 -0.11 40.92 14.67
CA THR A 549 1.22 41.31 14.17
C THR A 549 2.26 41.49 15.27
N ALA A 550 1.85 41.96 16.46
CA ALA A 550 2.74 42.24 17.57
C ALA A 550 3.21 40.98 18.35
N ALA A 551 2.37 39.93 18.44
CA ALA A 551 2.62 38.79 19.31
C ALA A 551 2.48 37.42 18.62
N GLY A 552 2.09 37.38 17.33
CA GLY A 552 1.89 36.13 16.58
C GLY A 552 0.78 35.24 17.16
N LYS A 553 -0.14 35.79 17.94
CA LYS A 553 -1.19 35.01 18.61
C LYS A 553 -2.35 34.79 17.65
N PRO A 554 -2.89 33.55 17.52
CA PRO A 554 -4.03 33.28 16.66
C PRO A 554 -5.29 33.96 17.21
N VAL A 555 -5.98 34.71 16.35
CA VAL A 555 -7.21 35.43 16.69
C VAL A 555 -8.43 34.88 15.98
N ALA A 556 -8.29 34.46 14.72
CA ALA A 556 -9.38 33.86 13.95
C ALA A 556 -8.85 32.87 12.93
N MET A 557 -9.66 31.89 12.55
CA MET A 557 -9.38 30.96 11.47
C MET A 557 -10.59 30.89 10.55
N ILE A 558 -10.37 31.08 9.25
CA ILE A 558 -11.37 30.90 8.21
C ILE A 558 -11.08 29.62 7.44
N GLN A 559 -12.13 28.86 7.17
CA GLN A 559 -12.08 27.61 6.42
C GLN A 559 -13.14 27.65 5.33
N MET A 560 -12.76 27.36 4.09
CA MET A 560 -13.65 27.37 2.93
C MET A 560 -13.63 26.00 2.26
N GLN A 561 -14.81 25.46 1.98
CA GLN A 561 -14.98 24.16 1.32
C GLN A 561 -16.03 24.27 0.21
N ARG A 562 -15.82 23.54 -0.89
CA ARG A 562 -16.79 23.36 -1.98
C ARG A 562 -17.06 21.88 -2.26
N GLY A 563 -18.23 21.58 -2.82
CA GLY A 563 -18.60 20.23 -3.24
C GLY A 563 -19.03 19.28 -2.10
N PRO A 564 -18.87 17.95 -2.24
CA PRO A 564 -19.51 16.97 -1.36
C PRO A 564 -19.03 17.04 0.10
N MET A 565 -17.80 17.47 0.37
CA MET A 565 -17.28 17.66 1.73
C MET A 565 -17.90 18.88 2.44
N ALA A 566 -18.35 19.89 1.68
CA ALA A 566 -19.05 21.05 2.23
C ALA A 566 -20.38 20.64 2.89
N LYS A 567 -21.07 19.60 2.39
CA LYS A 567 -22.32 19.09 3.00
C LYS A 567 -22.09 18.48 4.39
N LEU A 568 -20.99 17.77 4.57
CA LEU A 568 -20.62 17.16 5.85
C LEU A 568 -20.26 18.23 6.89
N TRP A 569 -19.50 19.24 6.47
CA TRP A 569 -19.13 20.39 7.30
C TRP A 569 -20.33 21.25 7.68
N TRP A 570 -21.26 21.45 6.74
CA TRP A 570 -22.51 22.16 6.98
C TRP A 570 -23.35 21.50 8.07
N ALA A 571 -23.42 20.16 8.09
CA ALA A 571 -24.16 19.42 9.10
C ALA A 571 -23.58 19.63 10.53
N ALA A 572 -22.27 19.84 10.66
CA ALA A 572 -21.63 20.16 11.94
C ALA A 572 -21.87 21.62 12.36
N ALA A 573 -21.92 22.55 11.39
CA ALA A 573 -22.07 23.98 11.62
C ALA A 573 -23.50 24.43 11.99
N LYS A 574 -24.53 23.62 11.69
CA LYS A 574 -25.96 23.90 12.01
C LYS A 574 -26.32 23.97 13.50
N ARG A 575 -25.36 23.84 14.42
CA ARG A 575 -25.61 23.79 15.88
C ARG A 575 -25.72 25.17 16.55
N GLY A 576 -25.78 26.24 15.77
CA GLY A 576 -25.85 27.63 16.25
C GLY A 576 -27.22 28.30 16.11
N THR A 577 -27.31 29.57 16.49
CA THR A 577 -28.49 30.42 16.25
C THR A 577 -28.52 30.83 14.76
N PRO A 578 -29.64 30.67 14.05
CA PRO A 578 -29.71 31.05 12.64
C PRO A 578 -29.58 32.57 12.47
N LEU A 579 -28.81 33.00 11.47
CA LEU A 579 -28.66 34.39 11.04
C LEU A 579 -29.43 34.59 9.73
N PRO A 580 -30.69 35.06 9.76
CA PRO A 580 -31.48 35.26 8.56
C PRO A 580 -30.92 36.40 7.69
N GLY A 581 -30.95 36.23 6.37
CA GLY A 581 -30.56 37.27 5.41
C GLY A 581 -29.10 37.26 4.93
N LEU A 582 -28.30 36.25 5.31
CA LEU A 582 -26.91 36.09 4.86
C LEU A 582 -26.72 34.75 4.10
N GLY A 583 -26.37 34.82 2.82
CA GLY A 583 -26.24 33.63 1.95
C GLY A 583 -27.56 32.87 1.76
N ASP A 584 -27.48 31.57 1.52
CA ASP A 584 -28.66 30.69 1.47
C ASP A 584 -29.07 30.26 2.89
N GLU A 585 -28.09 29.97 3.74
CA GLU A 585 -28.27 29.68 5.16
C GLU A 585 -27.02 30.15 5.93
N ALA A 586 -27.18 30.73 7.12
CA ALA A 586 -26.09 31.13 8.00
C ALA A 586 -26.41 30.82 9.47
N TYR A 587 -25.38 30.48 10.25
CA TYR A 587 -25.49 30.14 11.67
C TYR A 587 -24.40 30.84 12.49
N LEU A 588 -24.75 31.31 13.67
CA LEU A 588 -23.86 31.90 14.66
C LEU A 588 -23.70 30.97 15.86
N SER A 589 -22.48 30.81 16.34
CA SER A 589 -22.14 30.13 17.58
C SER A 589 -21.40 31.09 18.52
N GLU A 590 -21.24 30.72 19.78
CA GLU A 590 -20.55 31.55 20.78
C GLU A 590 -19.10 31.92 20.40
N THR A 591 -18.46 31.12 19.54
CA THR A 591 -17.04 31.28 19.19
C THR A 591 -16.79 31.30 17.68
N GLY A 592 -17.83 31.41 16.85
CA GLY A 592 -17.66 31.38 15.40
C GLY A 592 -18.97 31.48 14.64
N ALA A 593 -18.88 31.59 13.32
CA ALA A 593 -20.04 31.66 12.45
C ALA A 593 -19.81 30.86 11.17
N ALA A 594 -20.88 30.40 10.55
CA ALA A 594 -20.83 29.68 9.30
C ALA A 594 -21.86 30.22 8.31
N VAL A 595 -21.50 30.29 7.04
CA VAL A 595 -22.39 30.69 5.96
C VAL A 595 -22.26 29.72 4.79
N ARG A 596 -23.40 29.38 4.18
CA ARG A 596 -23.49 28.59 2.96
C ARG A 596 -24.11 29.43 1.85
N LYS A 597 -23.51 29.38 0.66
CA LYS A 597 -24.05 29.96 -0.57
C LYS A 597 -23.71 29.04 -1.73
N GLY A 598 -24.73 28.47 -2.38
CA GLY A 598 -24.56 27.43 -3.39
C GLY A 598 -23.89 26.17 -2.84
N ASP A 599 -22.80 25.74 -3.49
CA ASP A 599 -21.99 24.59 -3.10
C ASP A 599 -20.83 24.95 -2.15
N ALA A 600 -20.67 26.23 -1.80
CA ALA A 600 -19.63 26.74 -0.94
C ALA A 600 -20.10 26.89 0.51
N VAL A 601 -19.28 26.40 1.44
CA VAL A 601 -19.46 26.59 2.89
C VAL A 601 -18.21 27.26 3.44
N VAL A 602 -18.42 28.35 4.17
CA VAL A 602 -17.37 29.05 4.90
C VAL A 602 -17.67 28.99 6.38
N ILE A 603 -16.66 28.61 7.17
CA ILE A 603 -16.69 28.61 8.62
C ILE A 603 -15.59 29.54 9.12
N LEU A 604 -15.96 30.47 10.02
CA LEU A 604 -15.05 31.34 10.73
C LEU A 604 -15.09 30.99 12.21
N VAL A 605 -13.93 30.69 12.80
CA VAL A 605 -13.79 30.38 14.23
C VAL A 605 -12.87 31.42 14.87
N LEU A 606 -13.32 32.02 15.98
CA LEU A 606 -12.52 32.93 16.80
C LEU A 606 -11.74 32.14 17.85
N HIS A 607 -10.43 32.35 17.87
CA HIS A 607 -9.55 31.80 18.91
C HIS A 607 -9.59 32.66 20.18
N ARG A 608 -8.97 32.19 21.27
CA ARG A 608 -8.99 32.84 22.58
C ARG A 608 -8.58 34.32 22.54
N GLY A 609 -7.64 34.70 21.65
CA GLY A 609 -7.20 36.07 21.45
C GLY A 609 -8.16 36.96 20.65
N GLY A 610 -9.09 36.38 19.89
CA GLY A 610 -10.05 37.10 19.05
C GLY A 610 -11.49 37.07 19.55
N ARG A 611 -11.78 36.47 20.71
CA ARG A 611 -13.16 36.36 21.24
C ARG A 611 -13.83 37.71 21.50
N ALA A 612 -13.07 38.78 21.72
CA ALA A 612 -13.61 40.13 21.82
C ALA A 612 -14.32 40.59 20.52
N ALA A 613 -13.99 39.97 19.38
CA ALA A 613 -14.63 40.23 18.08
C ALA A 613 -15.96 39.47 17.87
N ALA A 614 -16.41 38.65 18.84
CA ALA A 614 -17.65 37.87 18.71
C ALA A 614 -18.89 38.72 18.35
N PRO A 615 -19.09 39.95 18.88
CA PRO A 615 -20.20 40.82 18.48
C PRO A 615 -20.15 41.25 17.00
N HIS A 616 -18.97 41.20 16.36
CA HIS A 616 -18.76 41.59 14.97
C HIS A 616 -18.84 40.41 13.97
N LEU A 617 -19.08 39.18 14.45
CA LEU A 617 -19.24 37.99 13.61
C LEU A 617 -20.34 38.11 12.54
N PRO A 618 -21.54 38.67 12.82
CA PRO A 618 -22.56 38.85 11.80
C PRO A 618 -22.10 39.78 10.66
N TRP A 619 -21.36 40.84 11.00
CA TRP A 619 -20.81 41.76 10.01
C TRP A 619 -19.72 41.11 9.15
N LEU A 620 -18.80 40.35 9.76
CA LEU A 620 -17.76 39.59 9.05
C LEU A 620 -18.39 38.56 8.10
N MET A 621 -19.43 37.85 8.53
CA MET A 621 -20.16 36.91 7.67
C MET A 621 -20.92 37.59 6.54
N GLY A 622 -21.37 38.84 6.74
CA GLY A 622 -21.90 39.67 5.65
C GLY A 622 -20.87 39.92 4.54
N GLN A 623 -19.63 40.24 4.92
CA GLN A 623 -18.55 40.43 3.95
C GLN A 623 -18.23 39.13 3.20
N VAL A 624 -18.17 38.02 3.92
CA VAL A 624 -17.97 36.67 3.34
C VAL A 624 -19.10 36.34 2.36
N ALA A 625 -20.36 36.50 2.74
CA ALA A 625 -21.51 36.17 1.90
C ALA A 625 -21.61 37.02 0.62
N THR A 626 -21.06 38.24 0.64
CA THR A 626 -21.01 39.13 -0.54
C THR A 626 -19.94 38.68 -1.54
N ARG A 627 -18.88 38.02 -1.07
CA ARG A 627 -17.73 37.59 -1.90
C ARG A 627 -17.76 36.12 -2.31
N LEU A 628 -18.60 35.32 -1.66
CA LEU A 628 -19.01 33.98 -2.11
C LEU A 628 -20.01 34.09 -3.27
#